data_AF-A0A4Y7LID4-F1
#
_entry.id   AF-A0A4Y7LID4-F1
#
_cell.length_a   1.000
_cell.length_b   1.000
_cell.length_c   1.000
_cell.angle_alpha   90.00
_cell.angle_beta   90.00
_cell.angle_gamma   90.00
#
_symmetry.space_group_name_H-M   'P 1'
#
loop_
_entity.id
_entity.type
_entity.pdbx_description
1 polymer ?
#
loop_
_entity_poly.entity_id
_entity_poly.type
_entity_poly.pdbx_seq_one_letter_code
_entity_poly.pdbx_strand_id
1 'polypeptide(L)'
;MPLFFCYFCIKCKQISIKIVTGYAKSSRSSCKKCSEAIADKSLRVGSLSNERGRDFTRWYHPDCFPTDSQPIISLDEIDGFSSLKF
;
A
#
# COMPACT_ATOMS: atom_id res chain seq x y z
N MET A 1 6.88 42.18 1.82
CA MET A 1 5.43 42.03 1.60
C MET A 1 5.15 42.26 0.13
N PRO A 2 4.44 41.40 -0.62
CA PRO A 2 4.01 40.04 -0.30
C PRO A 2 4.08 39.03 -1.48
N LEU A 3 3.94 37.74 -1.16
CA LEU A 3 3.27 36.66 -1.91
C LEU A 3 3.74 36.33 -3.34
N PHE A 4 4.40 35.18 -3.53
CA PHE A 4 3.88 34.06 -4.35
C PHE A 4 4.70 32.80 -4.02
N PHE A 5 4.51 32.35 -2.79
CA PHE A 5 4.66 30.95 -2.42
C PHE A 5 3.76 30.09 -3.33
N CYS A 6 4.17 28.85 -3.54
CA CYS A 6 3.35 27.76 -4.07
C CYS A 6 2.99 27.79 -5.56
N TYR A 7 3.94 27.40 -6.42
CA TYR A 7 3.63 26.56 -7.58
C TYR A 7 4.47 25.28 -7.56
N PHE A 8 4.55 24.63 -6.39
CA PHE A 8 4.81 23.19 -6.34
C PHE A 8 3.50 22.52 -6.80
N CYS A 9 3.26 22.50 -8.10
CA CYS A 9 2.09 21.87 -8.71
C CYS A 9 2.30 20.35 -8.61
N ILE A 10 2.03 19.83 -7.42
CA ILE A 10 1.89 18.42 -7.07
C ILE A 10 0.75 17.88 -7.94
N LYS A 11 1.06 17.49 -9.17
CA LYS A 11 0.26 16.50 -9.90
C LYS A 11 0.58 15.14 -9.29
N CYS A 12 0.13 14.93 -8.05
CA CYS A 12 -0.08 13.57 -7.54
C CYS A 12 -1.24 13.01 -8.37
N LYS A 13 -0.87 12.37 -9.48
CA LYS A 13 -1.72 11.56 -10.32
C LYS A 13 -2.52 10.65 -9.37
N GLN A 14 -3.80 10.97 -9.21
CA GLN A 14 -4.72 10.32 -8.29
C GLN A 14 -5.01 8.91 -8.83
N ILE A 15 -4.06 7.98 -8.65
CA ILE A 15 -4.24 6.57 -8.97
C ILE A 15 -5.03 5.98 -7.82
N SER A 16 -6.22 5.46 -8.12
CA SER A 16 -7.01 4.65 -7.20
C SER A 16 -6.28 3.32 -6.97
N ILE A 17 -5.35 3.31 -6.04
CA ILE A 17 -4.70 2.12 -5.52
C ILE A 17 -5.55 1.59 -4.37
N LYS A 18 -6.07 0.37 -4.53
CA LYS A 18 -6.78 -0.33 -3.46
C LYS A 18 -5.76 -0.98 -2.53
N ILE A 19 -5.85 -0.71 -1.23
CA ILE A 19 -4.93 -1.28 -0.25
C ILE A 19 -5.63 -2.43 0.45
N VAL A 20 -4.97 -3.58 0.57
CA VAL A 20 -5.47 -4.75 1.30
C VAL A 20 -4.51 -5.08 2.44
N THR A 21 -5.04 -5.50 3.58
CA THR A 21 -4.23 -5.92 4.72
C THR A 21 -4.63 -7.31 5.14
N GLY A 22 -3.72 -8.09 5.70
CA GLY A 22 -4.10 -9.38 6.23
C GLY A 22 -2.91 -10.19 6.71
N TYR A 23 -3.22 -11.27 7.40
CA TYR A 23 -2.22 -12.24 7.83
C TYR A 23 -1.83 -13.15 6.68
N ALA A 24 -0.52 -13.38 6.53
CA ALA A 24 0.00 -14.31 5.55
C ALA A 24 -0.48 -15.74 5.88
N LYS A 25 -1.27 -16.35 4.99
CA LYS A 25 -1.65 -17.77 5.11
C LYS A 25 -0.46 -18.72 4.90
N SER A 26 0.62 -18.24 4.27
CA SER A 26 1.87 -18.97 4.01
C SER A 26 3.01 -17.99 3.71
N SER A 27 4.26 -18.43 3.84
CA SER A 27 5.47 -17.65 3.60
C SER A 27 5.88 -17.49 2.12
N ARG A 28 4.94 -17.71 1.18
CA ARG A 28 5.20 -17.69 -0.27
C ARG A 28 5.29 -16.27 -0.87
N SER A 29 4.93 -15.25 -0.10
CA SER A 29 5.02 -13.85 -0.54
C SER A 29 6.31 -13.22 -0.07
N SER A 30 6.99 -12.48 -0.94
CA SER A 30 8.17 -11.68 -0.58
C SER A 30 7.83 -10.20 -0.61
N CYS A 31 8.38 -9.44 0.34
CA CYS A 31 8.25 -8.00 0.40
C CYS A 31 8.93 -7.36 -0.82
N LYS A 32 8.23 -6.50 -1.54
CA LYS A 32 8.79 -5.81 -2.71
C LYS A 32 9.77 -4.68 -2.39
N LYS A 33 9.86 -4.22 -1.14
CA LYS A 33 10.81 -3.18 -0.71
C LYS A 33 12.12 -3.77 -0.21
N CYS A 34 12.09 -4.67 0.79
CA CYS A 34 13.31 -5.28 1.33
C CYS A 34 13.71 -6.60 0.64
N SER A 35 12.88 -7.12 -0.29
CA SER A 35 13.11 -8.40 -0.99
C SER A 35 13.15 -9.65 -0.08
N GLU A 36 12.86 -9.50 1.21
CA GLU A 36 12.79 -10.62 2.16
C GLU A 36 11.44 -11.36 2.08
N ALA A 37 11.44 -12.62 2.50
CA ALA A 37 10.23 -13.42 2.60
C ALA A 37 9.35 -12.92 3.77
N ILE A 38 8.06 -12.79 3.53
CA ILE A 38 7.06 -12.47 4.55
C ILE A 38 6.74 -13.78 5.26
N ALA A 39 6.95 -13.85 6.58
CA ALA A 39 6.70 -15.06 7.37
C ALA A 39 5.23 -15.52 7.30
N ASP A 40 4.98 -16.81 7.53
CA ASP A 40 3.61 -17.27 7.73
C ASP A 40 3.03 -16.67 9.01
N LYS A 41 1.73 -16.38 8.98
CA LYS A 41 0.99 -15.72 10.08
C LYS A 41 1.49 -14.33 10.45
N SER A 42 2.43 -13.73 9.70
CA SER A 42 2.79 -12.33 9.90
C SER A 42 1.80 -11.40 9.20
N LEU A 43 1.62 -10.21 9.77
CA LEU A 43 0.85 -9.15 9.12
C LEU A 43 1.60 -8.69 7.86
N ARG A 44 0.86 -8.54 6.76
CA ARG A 44 1.38 -7.98 5.51
C ARG A 44 0.39 -7.02 4.88
N VAL A 45 0.92 -6.06 4.15
CA VAL A 45 0.15 -5.03 3.45
C VAL A 45 0.31 -5.22 1.96
N GLY A 46 -0.79 -5.32 1.23
CA GLY A 46 -0.84 -5.44 -0.21
C GLY A 46 -1.34 -4.14 -0.84
N SER A 47 -0.71 -3.69 -1.92
CA SER A 47 -1.31 -2.69 -2.81
C SER A 47 -1.76 -3.34 -4.10
N LEU A 48 -3.05 -3.20 -4.39
CA LEU A 48 -3.67 -3.60 -5.65
C LEU A 48 -3.57 -2.42 -6.62
N SER A 49 -2.90 -2.69 -7.73
CA SER A 49 -2.74 -1.74 -8.83
C SER A 49 -3.24 -2.41 -10.09
N ASN A 50 -4.23 -1.80 -10.74
CA ASN A 50 -4.67 -2.23 -12.07
C ASN A 50 -3.77 -1.55 -13.11
N GLU A 51 -2.84 -2.33 -13.66
CA GLU A 51 -1.97 -1.86 -14.74
C GLU A 51 -2.32 -2.62 -16.01
N ARG A 52 -2.68 -1.88 -17.07
CA ARG A 52 -3.00 -2.44 -18.39
C ARG A 52 -4.12 -3.50 -18.34
N GLY A 53 -5.13 -3.30 -17.50
CA GLY A 53 -6.28 -4.21 -17.36
C GLY A 53 -5.96 -5.49 -16.59
N ARG A 54 -4.80 -5.60 -15.96
CA ARG A 54 -4.47 -6.70 -15.04
C ARG A 54 -4.29 -6.16 -13.63
N ASP A 55 -4.98 -6.78 -12.68
CA ASP A 55 -4.81 -6.49 -11.26
C ASP A 55 -3.54 -7.18 -10.75
N PHE A 56 -2.62 -6.39 -10.21
CA PHE A 56 -1.41 -6.88 -9.55
C PHE A 56 -1.44 -6.51 -8.08
N THR A 57 -1.24 -7.51 -7.21
CA THR A 57 -1.04 -7.30 -5.77
C THR A 57 0.44 -7.25 -5.46
N ARG A 58 0.94 -6.11 -4.97
CA ARG A 58 2.30 -5.98 -4.45
C ARG A 58 2.27 -6.11 -2.94
N TRP A 59 2.94 -7.13 -2.40
CA TRP A 59 3.01 -7.38 -0.95
C TRP A 59 4.22 -6.68 -0.31
N TYR A 60 4.01 -6.14 0.87
CA TYR A 60 5.00 -5.44 1.70
C TYR A 60 4.87 -5.87 3.15
N HIS A 61 5.96 -5.77 3.91
CA HIS A 61 5.87 -5.73 5.35
C HIS A 61 5.15 -4.46 5.81
N PRO A 62 4.53 -4.45 7.00
CA PRO A 62 3.90 -3.27 7.57
C PRO A 62 4.86 -2.06 7.62
N ASP A 63 6.10 -2.28 8.05
CA ASP A 63 7.14 -1.25 8.15
C ASP A 63 7.76 -0.87 6.80
N CYS A 64 7.58 -1.74 5.81
CA CYS A 64 8.09 -1.54 4.46
C CYS A 64 7.09 -0.85 3.53
N PHE A 65 5.89 -0.53 4.01
CA PHE A 65 4.90 0.12 3.16
C PHE A 65 5.33 1.56 2.82
N PRO A 66 5.33 1.98 1.54
CA PRO A 66 5.75 3.32 1.15
C PRO A 66 4.64 4.34 1.46
N THR A 67 4.70 4.95 2.65
CA THR A 67 3.73 5.97 3.11
C THR A 67 3.86 7.30 2.34
N ASP A 68 5.06 7.64 1.84
CA ASP A 68 5.37 8.98 1.32
C ASP A 68 4.91 9.26 -0.12
N SER A 69 4.43 8.26 -0.87
CA SER A 69 4.36 8.37 -2.35
C SER A 69 2.97 8.31 -2.99
N GLN A 70 1.88 8.20 -2.22
CA GLN A 70 0.54 8.17 -2.83
C GLN A 70 -0.53 8.74 -1.91
N PRO A 71 -1.44 9.60 -2.41
CA PRO A 71 -2.64 9.98 -1.65
C PRO A 71 -3.51 8.74 -1.45
N ILE A 72 -3.60 8.26 -0.21
CA ILE A 72 -4.50 7.17 0.20
C ILE A 72 -5.91 7.73 0.09
N ILE A 73 -6.65 7.31 -0.94
CA ILE A 73 -7.94 7.92 -1.32
C ILE A 73 -9.08 7.44 -0.42
N SER A 74 -8.91 6.31 0.25
CA SER A 74 -9.94 5.74 1.11
C SER A 74 -9.36 4.67 2.03
N LEU A 75 -9.47 4.89 3.35
CA LEU A 75 -9.24 3.89 4.38
C LEU A 75 -10.40 2.88 4.48
N ASP A 76 -11.57 3.24 3.91
CA ASP A 76 -12.78 2.41 3.87
C ASP A 76 -12.65 1.12 3.03
N GLU A 77 -11.57 0.97 2.27
CA GLU A 77 -11.36 -0.19 1.40
C GLU A 77 -10.19 -1.08 1.84
N ILE A 78 -9.73 -0.92 3.09
CA ILE A 78 -8.76 -1.85 3.70
C ILE A 78 -9.47 -3.16 4.04
N ASP A 79 -9.55 -4.03 3.05
CA ASP A 79 -9.97 -5.40 3.21
C ASP A 79 -9.03 -6.10 4.22
N GLY A 80 -9.59 -6.80 5.20
CA GLY A 80 -8.86 -7.55 6.24
C GLY A 80 -8.55 -6.84 7.57
N PHE A 81 -8.92 -5.56 7.74
CA PHE A 81 -8.75 -4.87 9.04
C PHE A 81 -9.54 -5.54 10.17
N SER A 82 -10.73 -6.06 9.87
CA SER A 82 -11.61 -6.76 10.83
C SER A 82 -11.04 -8.09 11.34
N SER A 83 -9.94 -8.59 10.77
CA SER A 83 -9.28 -9.84 11.19
C SER A 83 -8.08 -9.62 12.14
N LEU A 84 -7.71 -8.37 12.45
CA LEU A 84 -6.72 -8.11 13.49
C LEU A 84 -7.34 -8.39 14.87
N LYS A 85 -6.90 -9.46 15.53
CA LYS A 85 -7.14 -9.65 16.95
C LYS A 85 -6.25 -8.67 17.73
N PHE A 86 -6.89 -7.74 18.45
CA PHE A 86 -6.26 -6.94 19.49
C PHE A 86 -5.88 -7.81 20.69
#